data_AF-A0A2W6CT64-F1
#
_entry.id   AF-A0A2W6CT64-F1
#
_cell.length_a   1.000
_cell.length_b   1.000
_cell.length_c   1.000
_cell.angle_alpha   90.00
_cell.angle_beta   90.00
_cell.angle_gamma   90.00
#
_symmetry.space_group_name_H-M   'P 1'
#
loop_
_entity.id
_entity.type
_entity.pdbx_description
1 polymer ?
#
loop_
_entity_poly.entity_id
_entity_poly.type
_entity_poly.pdbx_seq_one_letter_code
_entity_poly.pdbx_strand_id
1 'polypeptide(L)'
;MIEVRPGGRRRIDRVLGAAFSTGLGTLGLAEVRARRDDAAQEETDLSYLRRLLHARIDLVCAEQRRRREGGTAPVVAELARILAVNAVGPATGSGRHQTLQPSRAEAHRRHVEALVADVDLSDVGSLSPERLEGALAAYRTEETSVSQRRREVQQVVDTFNAEIGSRYASGTASVDELLAEQRRLAE
;
A
#
# COMPACT_ATOMS: atom_id res chain seq x y z
N MET A 1 -12.96 -6.82 -1.83
CA MET A 1 -12.42 -7.03 -0.47
C MET A 1 -11.23 -7.95 -0.57
N ILE A 2 -10.11 -7.63 0.09
CA ILE A 2 -8.91 -8.46 0.07
C ILE A 2 -9.07 -9.67 1.01
N GLU A 3 -9.40 -10.82 0.42
CA GLU A 3 -9.38 -12.11 1.09
C GLU A 3 -7.95 -12.64 1.17
N VAL A 4 -7.54 -13.08 2.36
CA VAL A 4 -6.27 -13.78 2.60
C VAL A 4 -6.60 -15.27 2.72
N ARG A 5 -5.92 -16.10 1.94
CA ARG A 5 -6.17 -17.55 1.87
C ARG A 5 -5.01 -18.30 2.53
N PRO A 6 -5.25 -19.07 3.61
CA PRO A 6 -4.23 -19.92 4.19
C PRO A 6 -3.63 -20.87 3.14
N GLY A 7 -2.30 -20.92 3.04
CA GLY A 7 -1.60 -21.73 2.04
C GLY A 7 -1.67 -21.19 0.60
N GLY A 8 -2.21 -19.97 0.41
CA GLY A 8 -2.27 -19.33 -0.89
C GLY A 8 -0.89 -18.96 -1.44
N ARG A 9 -0.80 -18.86 -2.77
CA ARG A 9 0.45 -18.55 -3.48
C ARG A 9 0.72 -17.05 -3.62
N ARG A 10 -0.26 -16.18 -3.36
CA ARG A 10 -0.06 -14.72 -3.46
C ARG A 10 0.87 -14.27 -2.35
N ARG A 11 1.60 -13.16 -2.58
CA ARG A 11 2.55 -12.63 -1.61
C ARG A 11 1.85 -12.30 -0.28
N ILE A 12 0.70 -11.61 -0.32
CA ILE A 12 -0.13 -11.38 0.88
C ILE A 12 -0.51 -12.66 1.65
N ASP A 13 -0.85 -13.76 0.95
CA ASP A 13 -1.23 -15.03 1.57
C ASP A 13 -0.05 -15.68 2.31
N ARG A 14 1.15 -15.56 1.72
CA ARG A 14 2.38 -16.07 2.33
C ARG A 14 2.81 -15.20 3.51
N VAL A 15 2.87 -13.88 3.32
CA VAL A 15 3.35 -12.92 4.32
C VAL A 15 2.47 -12.92 5.57
N LEU A 16 1.15 -13.03 5.41
CA LEU A 16 0.20 -13.13 6.52
C LEU A 16 -0.05 -14.57 6.99
N GLY A 17 0.64 -15.55 6.41
CA GLY A 17 0.56 -16.94 6.84
C GLY A 17 1.29 -17.15 8.17
N ALA A 18 0.72 -17.98 9.06
CA ALA A 18 1.28 -18.26 10.39
C ALA A 18 2.74 -18.78 10.36
N ALA A 19 3.10 -19.52 9.31
CA ALA A 19 4.44 -20.06 9.14
C ALA A 19 5.50 -19.01 8.73
N PHE A 20 5.10 -17.81 8.29
CA PHE A 20 6.02 -16.83 7.68
C PHE A 20 7.08 -16.33 8.66
N SER A 21 6.67 -16.02 9.89
CA SER A 21 7.53 -15.56 10.98
C SER A 21 7.92 -16.67 11.96
N THR A 22 7.49 -17.91 11.72
CA THR A 22 7.83 -19.04 12.60
C THR A 22 9.34 -19.31 12.56
N GLY A 23 9.95 -19.46 13.73
CA GLY A 23 11.39 -19.75 13.86
C GLY A 23 12.29 -18.57 13.48
N LEU A 24 11.78 -17.33 13.49
CA LEU A 24 12.53 -16.14 13.06
C LEU A 24 13.95 -16.05 13.66
N GLY A 25 14.11 -16.35 14.95
CA GLY A 25 15.40 -16.31 15.64
C GLY A 25 16.42 -17.38 15.20
N THR A 26 15.98 -18.46 14.55
CA THR A 26 16.87 -19.53 14.06
C THR A 26 17.24 -19.39 12.59
N LEU A 27 16.57 -18.48 11.86
CA LEU A 27 16.88 -18.21 10.45
C LEU A 27 18.22 -17.50 10.32
N GLY A 28 18.95 -17.78 9.24
CA GLY A 28 20.15 -17.01 8.88
C GLY A 28 19.79 -15.56 8.53
N LEU A 29 20.71 -14.61 8.76
CA LEU A 29 20.44 -13.18 8.57
C LEU A 29 20.00 -12.83 7.12
N ALA A 30 20.56 -13.52 6.13
CA ALA A 30 20.18 -13.35 4.73
C ALA A 30 18.71 -13.73 4.48
N GLU A 31 18.24 -14.83 5.06
CA GLU A 31 16.85 -15.28 4.96
C GLU A 31 15.90 -14.33 5.68
N VAL A 32 16.28 -13.83 6.86
CA VAL A 32 15.52 -12.81 7.59
C VAL A 32 15.34 -11.55 6.74
N ARG A 33 16.42 -11.08 6.09
CA ARG A 33 16.37 -9.92 5.19
C ARG A 33 15.48 -10.18 3.97
N ALA A 34 15.62 -11.35 3.33
CA ALA A 34 14.82 -11.71 2.16
C ALA A 34 13.31 -11.74 2.48
N ARG A 35 12.92 -12.32 3.62
CA ARG A 35 11.52 -12.31 4.07
C ARG A 35 11.03 -10.93 4.47
N ARG A 36 11.87 -10.12 5.12
CA ARG A 36 11.58 -8.71 5.42
C ARG A 36 11.31 -7.95 4.13
N ASP A 37 12.14 -8.15 3.10
CA ASP A 37 12.01 -7.49 1.81
C ASP A 37 10.74 -7.93 1.07
N ASP A 38 10.37 -9.22 1.09
CA ASP A 38 9.08 -9.69 0.52
C ASP A 38 7.89 -9.04 1.24
N ALA A 39 7.90 -8.99 2.57
CA ALA A 39 6.85 -8.32 3.35
C ALA A 39 6.80 -6.80 3.08
N ALA A 40 7.95 -6.14 2.99
CA ALA A 40 8.04 -4.70 2.69
C ALA A 40 7.55 -4.38 1.27
N GLN A 41 7.80 -5.27 0.30
CA GLN A 41 7.27 -5.12 -1.05
C GLN A 41 5.75 -5.26 -1.09
N GLU A 42 5.15 -6.18 -0.33
CA GLU A 42 3.68 -6.27 -0.18
C GLU A 42 3.10 -5.02 0.48
N GLU A 43 3.75 -4.49 1.53
CA GLU A 43 3.32 -3.25 2.18
C GLU A 43 3.34 -2.07 1.21
N THR A 44 4.39 -1.97 0.39
CA THR A 44 4.53 -0.94 -0.66
C THR A 44 3.41 -1.05 -1.69
N ASP A 45 3.10 -2.28 -2.13
CA ASP A 45 2.03 -2.58 -3.07
C ASP A 45 0.65 -2.19 -2.51
N LEU A 46 0.34 -2.54 -1.26
CA LEU A 46 -0.90 -2.16 -0.57
C LEU A 46 -0.98 -0.65 -0.32
N SER A 47 0.13 -0.01 0.03
CA SER A 47 0.23 1.45 0.20
C SER A 47 -0.07 2.20 -1.10
N TYR A 48 0.39 1.68 -2.24
CA TYR A 48 0.08 2.23 -3.55
C TYR A 48 -1.40 2.07 -3.88
N LEU A 49 -1.96 0.88 -3.72
CA LEU A 49 -3.39 0.63 -3.93
C LEU A 49 -4.25 1.55 -3.05
N ARG A 50 -3.89 1.72 -1.77
CA ARG A 50 -4.57 2.63 -0.85
C ARG A 50 -4.57 4.07 -1.36
N ARG A 51 -3.43 4.58 -1.86
CA ARG A 51 -3.33 5.93 -2.43
C ARG A 51 -4.20 6.11 -3.67
N LEU A 52 -4.29 5.09 -4.53
CA LEU A 52 -5.21 5.12 -5.68
C LEU A 52 -6.66 5.23 -5.20
N LEU A 53 -7.05 4.46 -4.19
CA LEU A 53 -8.40 4.53 -3.62
C LEU A 53 -8.69 5.89 -2.99
N HIS A 54 -7.75 6.47 -2.23
CA HIS A 54 -7.88 7.83 -1.70
C HIS A 54 -8.12 8.86 -2.80
N ALA A 55 -7.30 8.86 -3.86
CA ALA A 55 -7.48 9.76 -4.99
C ALA A 55 -8.88 9.63 -5.63
N ARG A 56 -9.38 8.39 -5.80
CA ARG A 56 -10.74 8.16 -6.34
C ARG A 56 -11.84 8.62 -5.38
N ILE A 57 -11.70 8.37 -4.09
CA ILE A 57 -12.63 8.87 -3.06
C ILE A 57 -12.69 10.39 -3.08
N ASP A 58 -11.54 11.06 -3.15
CA ASP A 58 -11.44 12.52 -3.16
C ASP A 58 -12.12 13.12 -4.39
N LEU A 59 -11.92 12.52 -5.58
CA LEU A 59 -12.58 12.93 -6.82
C LEU A 59 -14.10 12.82 -6.73
N VAL A 60 -14.62 11.70 -6.23
CA VAL A 60 -16.07 11.49 -6.07
C VAL A 60 -16.64 12.45 -5.03
N CYS A 61 -15.96 12.66 -3.90
CA CYS A 61 -16.38 13.64 -2.89
C CYS A 61 -16.38 15.07 -3.44
N ALA A 62 -15.38 15.43 -4.25
CA ALA A 62 -15.31 16.73 -4.89
C ALA A 62 -16.46 16.97 -5.88
N GLU A 63 -16.79 15.95 -6.69
CA GLU A 63 -17.94 15.99 -7.60
C GLU A 63 -19.26 16.17 -6.84
N GLN A 64 -19.49 15.37 -5.78
CA GLN A 64 -20.70 15.49 -4.96
C GLN A 64 -20.81 16.88 -4.31
N ARG A 65 -19.70 17.42 -3.79
CA ARG A 65 -19.65 18.78 -3.22
C ARG A 65 -19.98 19.83 -4.29
N ARG A 66 -19.36 19.75 -5.47
CA ARG A 66 -19.63 20.66 -6.59
C ARG A 66 -21.11 20.74 -6.91
N ARG A 67 -21.79 19.59 -7.03
CA ARG A 67 -23.23 19.52 -7.32
C ARG A 67 -24.08 20.17 -6.23
N ARG A 68 -23.75 19.92 -4.96
CA ARG A 68 -24.47 20.50 -3.82
C ARG A 68 -24.32 22.02 -3.75
N GLU A 69 -23.16 22.54 -4.10
CA GLU A 69 -22.82 23.97 -4.07
C GLU A 69 -23.20 24.71 -5.37
N GLY A 70 -23.72 24.01 -6.39
CA GLY A 70 -24.07 24.60 -7.68
C GLY A 70 -22.85 25.04 -8.51
N GLY A 71 -21.67 24.48 -8.24
CA GLY A 71 -20.43 24.83 -8.94
C GLY A 71 -20.44 24.40 -10.41
N THR A 72 -19.96 25.28 -11.29
CA THR A 72 -19.93 25.05 -12.75
C THR A 72 -18.55 24.63 -13.28
N ALA A 73 -17.49 24.88 -12.50
CA ALA A 73 -16.13 24.50 -12.88
C ALA A 73 -15.95 22.97 -12.82
N PRO A 74 -15.31 22.34 -13.82
CA PRO A 74 -15.09 20.89 -13.82
C PRO A 74 -14.13 20.48 -12.69
N VAL A 75 -14.34 19.29 -12.13
CA VAL A 75 -13.49 18.74 -11.05
C VAL A 75 -12.00 18.73 -11.43
N VAL A 76 -11.69 18.51 -12.71
CA VAL A 76 -10.31 18.51 -13.22
C VAL A 76 -9.59 19.85 -13.02
N ALA A 77 -10.32 20.96 -13.01
CA ALA A 77 -9.75 22.30 -12.82
C ALA A 77 -9.19 22.49 -11.40
N GLU A 78 -9.65 21.70 -10.43
CA GLU A 78 -9.21 21.76 -9.04
C GLU A 78 -8.42 20.51 -8.62
N LEU A 79 -7.98 19.68 -9.57
CA LEU A 79 -7.40 18.37 -9.29
C LEU A 79 -6.23 18.43 -8.29
N ALA A 80 -5.32 19.39 -8.48
CA ALA A 80 -4.19 19.59 -7.57
C ALA A 80 -4.64 19.87 -6.13
N ARG A 81 -5.66 20.71 -5.96
CA ARG A 81 -6.25 21.05 -4.65
C ARG A 81 -6.96 19.85 -4.03
N ILE A 82 -7.67 19.06 -4.84
CA ILE A 82 -8.41 17.87 -4.40
C ILE A 82 -7.44 16.80 -3.89
N LEU A 83 -6.41 16.48 -4.67
CA LEU A 83 -5.44 15.44 -4.31
C LEU A 83 -4.49 15.85 -3.17
N ALA A 84 -4.36 17.16 -2.91
CA ALA A 84 -3.58 17.66 -1.79
C ALA A 84 -4.21 17.36 -0.42
N VAL A 85 -5.50 17.00 -0.35
CA VAL A 85 -6.21 16.70 0.91
C VAL A 85 -5.56 15.52 1.66
N ASN A 86 -5.12 14.51 0.91
CA ASN A 86 -4.44 13.34 1.44
C ASN A 86 -2.92 13.39 1.17
N ALA A 87 -2.37 14.57 0.86
CA ALA A 87 -0.94 14.75 0.83
C ALA A 87 -0.37 14.33 2.20
N VAL A 88 0.71 13.54 2.16
CA VAL A 88 1.37 13.06 3.36
C VAL A 88 1.73 14.29 4.21
N GLY A 89 1.03 14.47 5.33
CA GLY A 89 1.37 15.51 6.30
C GLY A 89 2.82 15.37 6.76
N PRO A 90 3.39 16.38 7.42
CA PRO A 90 4.76 16.30 7.93
C PRO A 90 4.95 14.97 8.67
N ALA A 91 5.99 14.22 8.29
CA ALA A 91 6.20 12.86 8.78
C ALA A 91 6.13 12.87 10.31
N THR A 92 5.10 12.22 10.88
CA THR A 92 4.92 12.13 12.34
C THR A 92 5.83 11.07 12.97
N GLY A 93 6.74 10.49 12.19
CA GLY A 93 7.72 9.50 12.63
C GLY A 93 9.11 9.76 12.05
N SER A 94 10.08 8.93 12.45
CA SER A 94 11.43 8.95 11.88
C SER A 94 11.34 8.73 10.37
N GLY A 95 11.87 9.68 9.58
CA GLY A 95 11.87 9.57 8.12
C GLY A 95 12.51 8.26 7.68
N ARG A 96 11.82 7.50 6.82
CA ARG A 96 12.34 6.25 6.25
C ARG A 96 12.68 6.49 4.79
N HIS A 97 13.88 6.07 4.38
CA HIS A 97 14.23 6.02 2.97
C HIS A 97 13.38 4.93 2.30
N GLN A 98 12.52 5.31 1.36
CA GLN A 98 11.70 4.38 0.58
C GLN A 98 12.35 4.16 -0.78
N THR A 99 12.97 2.99 -0.97
CA THR A 99 13.55 2.58 -2.26
C THR A 99 12.59 1.73 -3.09
N LEU A 100 11.67 1.02 -2.43
CA LEU A 100 10.76 0.09 -3.10
C LEU A 100 9.71 0.87 -3.89
N GLN A 101 9.57 0.47 -5.15
CA GLN A 101 8.50 0.92 -6.03
C GLN A 101 7.37 -0.12 -6.04
N PRO A 102 6.13 0.29 -6.35
CA PRO A 102 5.03 -0.66 -6.51
C PRO A 102 5.36 -1.68 -7.61
N SER A 103 5.40 -2.96 -7.26
CA SER A 103 5.77 -4.04 -8.17
C SER A 103 4.64 -4.42 -9.13
N ARG A 104 3.40 -4.00 -8.81
CA ARG A 104 2.17 -4.38 -9.51
C ARG A 104 1.25 -3.20 -9.84
N ALA A 105 1.83 -2.05 -10.19
CA ALA A 105 1.09 -0.80 -10.41
C ALA A 105 -0.12 -0.97 -11.36
N GLU A 106 0.08 -1.58 -12.54
CA GLU A 106 -0.98 -1.79 -13.54
C GLU A 106 -2.08 -2.75 -13.07
N ALA A 107 -1.74 -3.77 -12.27
CA ALA A 107 -2.74 -4.68 -11.72
C ALA A 107 -3.59 -3.97 -10.65
N HIS A 108 -2.98 -3.14 -9.82
CA HIS A 108 -3.70 -2.34 -8.82
C HIS A 108 -4.61 -1.30 -9.48
N ARG A 109 -4.16 -0.64 -10.56
CA ARG A 109 -5.01 0.30 -11.31
C ARG A 109 -6.26 -0.39 -11.85
N ARG A 110 -6.09 -1.53 -12.54
CA ARG A 110 -7.20 -2.35 -13.04
C ARG A 110 -8.11 -2.87 -11.93
N HIS A 111 -7.55 -3.23 -10.77
CA HIS A 111 -8.34 -3.64 -9.61
C HIS A 111 -9.26 -2.52 -9.13
N VAL A 112 -8.73 -1.30 -8.97
CA VAL A 112 -9.53 -0.14 -8.57
C VAL A 112 -10.63 0.17 -9.59
N GLU A 113 -10.30 0.11 -10.89
CA GLU A 113 -11.28 0.31 -11.97
C GLU A 113 -12.38 -0.76 -11.95
N ALA A 114 -12.03 -2.03 -11.67
CA ALA A 114 -12.98 -3.13 -11.62
C ALA A 114 -13.93 -3.11 -10.41
N LEU A 115 -13.61 -2.38 -9.33
CA LEU A 115 -14.49 -2.25 -8.16
C LEU A 115 -15.82 -1.57 -8.50
N VAL A 116 -15.83 -0.77 -9.56
CA VAL A 116 -17.01 -0.09 -10.07
C VAL A 116 -17.18 -0.50 -11.53
N ALA A 117 -17.66 -1.73 -11.74
CA ALA A 117 -18.04 -2.20 -13.07
C ALA A 117 -18.95 -1.14 -13.75
N ASP A 118 -18.69 -0.86 -15.03
CA ASP A 118 -19.48 0.06 -15.88
C ASP A 118 -19.36 1.57 -15.63
N VAL A 119 -18.33 2.03 -14.91
CA VAL A 119 -18.12 3.48 -14.71
C VAL A 119 -16.80 3.90 -15.34
N ASP A 120 -16.89 4.58 -16.49
CA ASP A 120 -15.77 5.34 -17.05
C ASP A 120 -15.49 6.57 -16.17
N LEU A 121 -14.70 6.32 -15.13
CA LEU A 121 -14.34 7.30 -14.10
C LEU A 121 -13.27 8.29 -14.56
N SER A 122 -12.87 8.23 -15.82
CA SER A 122 -12.11 9.32 -16.42
C SER A 122 -12.95 10.62 -16.48
N ASP A 123 -14.28 10.51 -16.46
CA ASP A 123 -15.20 11.64 -16.30
C ASP A 123 -16.25 11.42 -15.20
N VAL A 124 -15.86 11.68 -13.94
CA VAL A 124 -16.78 11.69 -12.78
C VAL A 124 -17.94 12.69 -12.93
N GLY A 125 -17.79 13.71 -13.78
CA GLY A 125 -18.83 14.71 -14.04
C GLY A 125 -20.05 14.14 -14.77
N SER A 126 -19.85 13.10 -15.58
CA SER A 126 -20.90 12.44 -16.37
C SER A 126 -21.81 11.49 -15.55
N LEU A 127 -21.42 11.15 -14.32
CA LEU A 127 -22.07 10.10 -13.54
C LEU A 127 -23.39 10.56 -12.91
N SER A 128 -24.36 9.65 -12.78
CA SER A 128 -25.58 9.95 -12.02
C SER A 128 -25.27 10.05 -10.51
N PRO A 129 -26.08 10.77 -9.72
CA PRO A 129 -25.93 10.83 -8.27
C PRO A 129 -25.85 9.44 -7.61
N GLU A 130 -26.69 8.50 -8.05
CA GLU A 130 -26.78 7.14 -7.51
C GLU A 130 -25.50 6.36 -7.83
N ARG A 131 -24.94 6.53 -9.03
CA ARG A 131 -23.65 5.92 -9.41
C ARG A 131 -22.50 6.50 -8.59
N LEU A 132 -22.49 7.80 -8.29
CA LEU A 132 -21.48 8.42 -7.44
C LEU A 132 -21.54 7.88 -6.00
N GLU A 133 -22.75 7.73 -5.44
CA GLU A 133 -22.94 7.16 -4.10
C GLU A 133 -22.50 5.69 -4.03
N GLY A 134 -22.90 4.88 -5.01
CA GLY A 134 -22.48 3.47 -5.11
C GLY A 134 -20.97 3.32 -5.25
N ALA A 135 -20.34 4.11 -6.13
CA ALA A 135 -18.89 4.13 -6.31
C ALA A 135 -18.16 4.53 -5.02
N LEU A 136 -18.63 5.58 -4.33
CA LEU A 136 -18.05 6.05 -3.08
C LEU A 136 -18.11 4.97 -1.99
N ALA A 137 -19.25 4.28 -1.86
CA ALA A 137 -19.42 3.20 -0.91
C ALA A 137 -18.46 2.03 -1.22
N ALA A 138 -18.40 1.58 -2.47
CA ALA A 138 -17.49 0.53 -2.91
C ALA A 138 -16.02 0.87 -2.63
N TYR A 139 -15.59 2.10 -2.93
CA TYR A 139 -14.22 2.54 -2.65
C TYR A 139 -13.89 2.60 -1.18
N ARG A 140 -14.80 3.09 -0.33
CA ARG A 140 -14.56 3.15 1.12
C ARG A 140 -14.47 1.76 1.74
N THR A 141 -15.31 0.82 1.29
CA THR A 141 -15.25 -0.58 1.74
C THR A 141 -13.92 -1.21 1.34
N GLU A 142 -13.47 -1.03 0.10
CA GLU A 142 -12.19 -1.58 -0.33
C GLU A 142 -11.01 -0.89 0.37
N GLU A 143 -11.03 0.43 0.51
CA GLU A 143 -9.98 1.19 1.20
C GLU A 143 -9.81 0.69 2.65
N THR A 144 -10.93 0.46 3.35
CA THR A 144 -10.89 -0.08 4.71
C THR A 144 -10.22 -1.45 4.75
N SER A 145 -10.55 -2.32 3.79
CA SER A 145 -9.94 -3.65 3.65
C SER A 145 -8.43 -3.56 3.37
N VAL A 146 -8.02 -2.70 2.42
CA VAL A 146 -6.62 -2.46 2.08
C VAL A 146 -5.85 -1.90 3.27
N SER A 147 -6.41 -0.91 3.95
CA SER A 147 -5.82 -0.28 5.14
C SER A 147 -5.65 -1.26 6.29
N GLN A 148 -6.60 -2.18 6.49
CA GLN A 148 -6.46 -3.26 7.46
C GLN A 148 -5.30 -4.19 7.09
N ARG A 149 -5.30 -4.76 5.87
CA ARG A 149 -4.25 -5.69 5.43
C ARG A 149 -2.87 -5.06 5.43
N ARG A 150 -2.77 -3.79 5.02
CA ARG A 150 -1.53 -3.01 5.09
C ARG A 150 -0.98 -2.96 6.52
N ARG A 151 -1.83 -2.71 7.51
CA ARG A 151 -1.40 -2.68 8.93
C ARG A 151 -0.91 -4.05 9.41
N GLU A 152 -1.60 -5.12 9.04
CA GLU A 152 -1.18 -6.49 9.34
C GLU A 152 0.20 -6.80 8.73
N VAL A 153 0.42 -6.45 7.46
CA VAL A 153 1.72 -6.63 6.80
C VAL A 153 2.81 -5.74 7.42
N GLN A 154 2.49 -4.49 7.80
CA GLN A 154 3.43 -3.59 8.45
C GLN A 154 3.93 -4.17 9.79
N GLN A 155 3.06 -4.83 10.57
CA GLN A 155 3.47 -5.51 11.80
C GLN A 155 4.45 -6.66 11.53
N VAL A 156 4.27 -7.39 10.43
CA VAL A 156 5.24 -8.40 10.00
C VAL A 156 6.57 -7.73 9.68
N VAL A 157 6.57 -6.68 8.85
CA VAL A 157 7.79 -5.92 8.51
C VAL A 157 8.51 -5.42 9.77
N ASP A 158 7.78 -4.87 10.73
CA ASP A 158 8.34 -4.34 11.98
C ASP A 158 8.93 -5.46 12.85
N THR A 159 8.32 -6.65 12.87
CA THR A 159 8.83 -7.84 13.57
C THR A 159 10.18 -8.29 13.00
N PHE A 160 10.30 -8.36 11.67
CA PHE A 160 11.56 -8.70 11.01
C PHE A 160 12.63 -7.61 11.21
N ASN A 161 12.26 -6.33 11.16
CA ASN A 161 13.19 -5.24 11.45
C ASN A 161 13.69 -5.28 12.90
N ALA A 162 12.84 -5.64 13.86
CA ALA A 162 13.23 -5.78 15.27
C ALA A 162 14.25 -6.92 15.46
N GLU A 163 14.05 -8.06 14.80
CA GLU A 163 15.03 -9.16 14.79
C GLU A 163 16.38 -8.74 14.20
N ILE A 164 16.36 -8.08 13.03
CA ILE A 164 17.59 -7.58 12.40
C ILE A 164 18.31 -6.61 13.34
N GLY A 165 17.57 -5.67 13.95
CA GLY A 165 18.11 -4.72 14.92
C GLY A 165 18.71 -5.42 16.15
N SER A 166 18.06 -6.45 16.67
CA SER A 166 18.56 -7.25 17.80
C SER A 166 19.89 -7.96 17.47
N ARG A 167 20.03 -8.48 16.25
CA ARG A 167 21.29 -9.12 15.81
C ARG A 167 22.45 -8.15 15.72
N TYR A 168 22.19 -6.95 15.19
CA TYR A 168 23.19 -5.88 15.18
C TYR A 168 23.57 -5.43 16.60
N ALA A 169 22.58 -5.25 17.49
CA ALA A 169 22.82 -4.86 18.87
C ALA A 169 23.61 -5.92 19.67
N SER A 170 23.42 -7.21 19.38
CA SER A 170 24.14 -8.33 20.01
C SER A 170 25.48 -8.66 19.35
N GLY A 171 25.84 -8.02 18.24
CA GLY A 171 27.07 -8.30 17.49
C GLY A 171 27.04 -9.61 16.69
N THR A 172 25.88 -10.25 16.55
CA THR A 172 25.70 -11.46 15.73
C THR A 172 25.49 -11.16 14.23
N ALA A 173 25.52 -9.87 13.87
CA ALA A 173 25.52 -9.36 12.50
C ALA A 173 26.52 -8.20 12.37
N SER A 174 27.26 -8.13 11.27
CA SER A 174 28.20 -7.04 10.98
C SER A 174 27.75 -6.16 9.81
N VAL A 175 28.11 -4.87 9.87
CA VAL A 175 27.91 -3.92 8.76
C VAL A 175 28.92 -4.17 7.64
N ASP A 176 30.13 -4.61 7.99
CA ASP A 176 31.17 -4.91 7.00
C ASP A 176 30.76 -6.08 6.09
N GLU A 177 30.11 -7.10 6.65
CA GLU A 177 29.53 -8.22 5.90
C GLU A 177 28.46 -7.74 4.92
N LEU A 178 27.63 -6.78 5.34
CA LEU A 178 26.63 -6.17 4.47
C LEU A 178 27.28 -5.43 3.30
N LEU A 179 28.30 -4.61 3.56
CA LEU A 179 28.99 -3.85 2.53
C LEU A 179 29.79 -4.74 1.58
N ALA A 180 30.34 -5.86 2.07
CA ALA A 180 30.99 -6.87 1.23
C ALA A 180 29.97 -7.54 0.30
N GLU A 181 28.81 -7.92 0.83
CA GLU A 181 27.74 -8.53 0.04
C GLU A 181 27.18 -7.58 -1.03
N GLN A 182 26.92 -6.32 -0.69
CA GLN A 182 26.41 -5.34 -1.66
C GLN A 182 27.40 -5.07 -2.79
N ARG A 183 28.71 -5.10 -2.50
CA ARG A 183 29.74 -4.98 -3.54
C ARG A 183 29.74 -6.17 -4.49
N ARG A 184 29.63 -7.39 -3.97
CA ARG A 184 29.52 -8.60 -4.81
C ARG A 184 28.31 -8.60 -5.74
N LEU A 185 27.19 -8.04 -5.29
CA LEU A 185 25.97 -7.96 -6.10
C LEU A 185 26.00 -6.84 -7.15
N ALA A 186 26.94 -5.90 -7.05
CA ALA A 186 27.09 -4.77 -7.96
C ALA A 186 28.12 -5.04 -9.09
N GLU A 187 28.90 -6.11 -8.97
CA GLU A 187 29.82 -6.63 -9.99
C GLU A 187 29.11 -7.60 -10.94
#